data_AF-A0A7K5LCH8-F1
#
_entry.id   AF-A0A7K5LCH8-F1
#
_cell.length_a   1.000
_cell.length_b   1.000
_cell.length_c   1.000
_cell.angle_alpha   90.00
_cell.angle_beta   90.00
_cell.angle_gamma   90.00
#
_symmetry.space_group_name_H-M   'P 1'
#
loop_
_entity.id
_entity.type
_entity.pdbx_description
1 polymer ?
#
loop_
_entity_poly.entity_id
_entity_poly.type
_entity_poly.pdbx_seq_one_letter_code
_entity_poly.pdbx_strand_id
1 'polypeptide(L)'
;RWTDYTPLGRRMPGTRFVAFKVPLKKSFDRNLLPEERFSPHDLIRKVKERKEELGLIIDLTYTTRYYGPEELPPTLRYSKILTMGHEIPNRKTILRFKYLVKRFLTDNKDNDKLIGVHCTHGLNRTGYLVCR
;
A
#
# COMPACT_ATOMS: atom_id res chain seq x y z
N ARG A 1 15.71 5.06 -9.00
CA ARG A 1 14.83 5.63 -7.95
C ARG A 1 13.77 4.67 -7.45
N TRP A 2 12.80 4.16 -8.21
CA TRP A 2 11.85 3.16 -7.64
C TRP A 2 12.54 1.84 -7.23
N THR A 3 13.54 1.42 -7.99
CA THR A 3 14.36 0.23 -7.75
C THR A 3 15.19 0.36 -6.45
N ASP A 4 15.60 1.58 -6.10
CA ASP A 4 16.40 1.92 -4.92
C ASP A 4 15.68 1.68 -3.57
N TYR A 5 14.35 1.49 -3.56
CA TYR A 5 13.58 1.27 -2.33
C TYR A 5 13.24 -0.20 -2.11
N THR A 6 13.31 -0.61 -0.83
CA THR A 6 12.85 -1.93 -0.40
C THR A 6 11.37 -2.14 -0.76
N PRO A 7 10.98 -3.28 -1.37
CA PRO A 7 9.62 -3.50 -1.82
C PRO A 7 8.56 -3.44 -0.71
N LEU A 8 8.79 -4.14 0.41
CA LEU A 8 7.85 -4.33 1.50
C LEU A 8 8.53 -4.11 2.85
N GLY A 9 8.13 -3.04 3.57
CA GLY A 9 8.54 -2.77 4.94
C GLY A 9 7.98 -3.79 5.92
N ARG A 10 8.47 -3.80 7.17
CA ARG A 10 7.92 -4.65 8.25
C ARG A 10 6.61 -4.04 8.77
N ARG A 11 5.75 -4.88 9.35
CA ARG A 11 4.62 -4.41 10.16
C ARG A 11 5.13 -3.49 11.26
N MET A 12 4.45 -2.36 11.44
CA MET A 12 4.80 -1.40 12.49
C MET A 12 4.30 -1.91 13.85
N PRO A 13 5.19 -2.11 14.85
CA PRO A 13 4.81 -2.64 16.16
C PRO A 13 3.68 -1.85 16.82
N GLY A 14 2.77 -2.55 17.49
CA GLY A 14 1.61 -1.92 18.14
C GLY A 14 0.52 -1.42 17.19
N THR A 15 0.67 -1.65 15.87
CA THR A 15 -0.33 -1.26 14.87
C THR A 15 -0.67 -2.41 13.93
N ARG A 16 -1.63 -2.17 13.04
CA ARG A 16 -1.95 -3.03 11.89
C ARG A 16 -1.49 -2.44 10.57
N PHE A 17 -0.48 -1.57 10.57
CA PHE A 17 0.06 -0.96 9.35
C PHE A 17 1.28 -1.68 8.80
N VAL A 18 1.34 -1.76 7.48
CA VAL A 18 2.54 -2.11 6.72
C VAL A 18 2.70 -1.16 5.53
N ALA A 19 3.91 -0.66 5.34
CA ALA A 19 4.27 0.22 4.24
C ALA A 19 4.99 -0.54 3.13
N PHE A 20 4.72 -0.21 1.87
CA PHE A 20 5.43 -0.77 0.71
C PHE A 20 5.52 0.25 -0.42
N LYS A 21 6.46 0.03 -1.36
CA LYS A 21 6.50 0.81 -2.62
C LYS A 21 5.41 0.32 -3.57
N VAL A 22 5.02 1.12 -4.56
CA VAL A 22 3.94 0.72 -5.47
C VAL A 22 4.29 -0.58 -6.21
N PRO A 23 3.44 -1.62 -6.19
CA PRO A 23 3.61 -2.76 -7.08
C PRO A 23 3.30 -2.35 -8.53
N LEU A 24 3.99 -2.97 -9.48
CA LEU A 24 3.90 -2.64 -10.90
C LEU A 24 3.31 -3.81 -11.68
N LYS A 25 2.35 -3.53 -12.55
CA LYS A 25 1.78 -4.51 -13.48
C LYS A 25 2.80 -4.92 -14.54
N LYS A 26 2.56 -6.08 -15.16
CA LYS A 26 3.47 -6.73 -16.11
C LYS A 26 3.97 -5.84 -17.26
N SER A 27 3.22 -4.83 -17.68
CA SER A 27 3.65 -3.90 -18.74
C SER A 27 4.91 -3.09 -18.39
N PHE A 28 5.27 -2.99 -17.10
CA PHE A 28 6.49 -2.33 -16.65
C PHE A 28 7.72 -3.24 -16.67
N ASP A 29 7.55 -4.56 -16.77
CA ASP A 29 8.63 -5.56 -16.71
C ASP A 29 9.72 -5.36 -17.76
N ARG A 30 9.37 -4.81 -18.93
CA ARG A 30 10.33 -4.51 -20.01
C ARG A 30 11.42 -3.51 -19.62
N ASN A 31 11.20 -2.75 -18.55
CA ASN A 31 12.13 -1.73 -18.06
C ASN A 31 12.80 -2.14 -16.73
N LEU A 32 12.64 -3.40 -16.30
CA LEU A 32 13.08 -3.88 -14.99
C LEU A 32 13.79 -5.23 -15.14
N LEU A 33 14.90 -5.38 -14.43
CA LEU A 33 15.54 -6.69 -14.27
C LEU A 33 14.61 -7.63 -13.49
N PRO A 34 14.63 -8.95 -13.73
CA PRO A 34 13.78 -9.91 -13.03
C PRO A 34 13.79 -9.77 -11.50
N GLU A 35 14.95 -9.54 -10.91
CA GLU A 35 15.18 -9.35 -9.47
C GLU A 35 14.64 -8.02 -8.92
N GLU A 36 14.45 -7.02 -9.78
CA GLU A 36 13.89 -5.72 -9.40
C GLU A 36 12.36 -5.71 -9.39
N ARG A 37 11.72 -6.70 -10.02
CA ARG A 37 10.28 -6.75 -10.20
C ARG A 37 9.56 -6.88 -8.87
N PHE A 38 8.45 -6.17 -8.77
CA PHE A 38 7.55 -6.24 -7.63
C PHE A 38 6.12 -6.03 -8.12
N SER A 39 5.44 -7.13 -8.41
CA SER A 39 4.06 -7.15 -8.87
C SER A 39 3.04 -7.19 -7.72
N PRO A 40 1.74 -6.96 -7.97
CA PRO A 40 0.71 -7.18 -6.97
C PRO A 40 0.73 -8.61 -6.42
N HIS A 41 1.02 -9.61 -7.27
CA HIS A 41 1.20 -11.00 -6.83
C HIS A 41 2.40 -11.15 -5.88
N ASP A 42 3.54 -10.51 -6.18
CA ASP A 42 4.71 -10.54 -5.29
C ASP A 42 4.43 -9.89 -3.94
N LEU A 43 3.64 -8.81 -3.90
CA LEU A 43 3.18 -8.20 -2.66
C LEU A 43 2.41 -9.21 -1.80
N ILE A 44 1.38 -9.87 -2.37
CA ILE A 44 0.57 -10.84 -1.63
C ILE A 44 1.43 -12.02 -1.17
N ARG A 45 2.31 -12.55 -2.03
CA ARG A 45 3.21 -13.65 -1.70
C ARG A 45 4.13 -13.28 -0.53
N LYS A 46 4.81 -12.13 -0.60
CA LYS A 46 5.74 -11.66 0.44
C LYS A 46 5.07 -11.38 1.78
N VAL A 47 3.81 -10.92 1.79
CA VAL A 47 3.02 -10.76 3.01
C VAL A 47 2.70 -12.14 3.62
N LYS A 48 2.26 -13.10 2.81
CA LYS A 48 1.96 -14.47 3.26
C LYS A 48 3.20 -15.21 3.78
N GLU A 49 4.36 -15.02 3.14
CA GLU A 49 5.66 -15.56 3.59
C GLU A 49 6.00 -15.12 5.03
N ARG A 50 5.49 -13.97 5.47
CA ARG A 50 5.65 -13.46 6.84
C ARG A 50 4.55 -13.92 7.80
N LYS A 51 3.66 -14.82 7.38
CA LYS A 51 2.47 -15.26 8.11
C LYS A 51 1.52 -14.10 8.46
N GLU A 52 1.50 -13.08 7.61
CA GLU A 52 0.61 -11.93 7.70
C GLU A 52 -0.43 -11.99 6.57
N GLU A 53 -1.51 -11.21 6.68
CA GLU A 53 -2.54 -11.10 5.63
C GLU A 53 -2.92 -9.63 5.46
N LEU A 54 -3.06 -9.15 4.22
CA LEU A 54 -3.63 -7.81 3.95
C LEU A 54 -5.17 -7.91 3.94
N GLY A 55 -5.83 -6.98 4.62
CA GLY A 55 -7.30 -6.81 4.54
C GLY A 55 -7.73 -5.53 3.81
N LEU A 56 -6.83 -4.53 3.73
CA LEU A 56 -7.06 -3.28 3.03
C LEU A 56 -5.77 -2.77 2.41
N ILE A 57 -5.81 -2.29 1.17
CA ILE A 57 -4.79 -1.44 0.57
C ILE A 57 -5.31 -0.01 0.45
N ILE A 58 -4.53 0.95 0.95
CA ILE A 58 -4.70 2.38 0.71
C ILE A 58 -3.61 2.86 -0.25
N ASP A 59 -4.03 3.19 -1.46
CA ASP A 59 -3.16 3.67 -2.54
C ASP A 59 -3.16 5.21 -2.58
N LEU A 60 -2.00 5.79 -2.30
CA LEU A 60 -1.77 7.24 -2.24
C LEU A 60 -1.19 7.83 -3.53
N THR A 61 -0.97 7.01 -4.55
CA THR A 61 -0.38 7.50 -5.81
C THR A 61 -1.38 8.40 -6.56
N TYR A 62 -0.87 9.40 -7.26
CA TYR A 62 -1.68 10.36 -8.03
C TYR A 62 -1.92 9.88 -9.47
N THR A 63 -2.01 8.56 -9.67
CA THR A 63 -2.20 7.93 -10.99
C THR A 63 -2.77 6.53 -10.82
N THR A 64 -3.50 6.02 -11.81
CA THR A 64 -4.04 4.65 -11.84
C THR A 64 -3.24 3.71 -12.76
N ARG A 65 -2.09 4.17 -13.26
CA ARG A 65 -1.34 3.45 -14.31
C ARG A 65 -0.54 2.25 -13.82
N TYR A 66 -0.20 2.19 -12.53
CA TYR A 66 0.76 1.24 -12.00
C TYR A 66 0.20 -0.19 -11.90
N TYR A 67 -1.00 -0.34 -11.37
CA TYR A 67 -1.75 -1.59 -11.30
C TYR A 67 -3.21 -1.28 -11.00
N GLY A 68 -4.10 -2.23 -11.25
CA GLY A 68 -5.52 -2.11 -10.95
C GLY A 68 -5.99 -3.04 -9.83
N PRO A 69 -7.11 -2.73 -9.14
CA PRO A 69 -7.70 -3.62 -8.13
C PRO A 69 -8.08 -5.00 -8.67
N GLU A 70 -8.31 -5.13 -9.98
CA GLU A 70 -8.54 -6.39 -10.68
C GLU A 70 -7.33 -7.36 -10.63
N GLU A 71 -6.13 -6.85 -10.36
CA GLU A 71 -4.92 -7.65 -10.17
C GLU A 71 -4.72 -8.13 -8.72
N LEU A 72 -5.64 -7.77 -7.81
CA LEU A 72 -5.61 -8.14 -6.40
C LEU A 72 -6.60 -9.28 -6.11
N PRO A 73 -6.40 -10.05 -5.03
CA PRO A 73 -7.39 -11.02 -4.57
C PRO A 73 -8.76 -10.36 -4.32
N PRO A 74 -9.89 -10.99 -4.70
CA PRO A 74 -11.23 -10.42 -4.52
C PRO A 74 -11.58 -10.09 -3.05
N THR A 75 -10.95 -10.79 -2.11
CA THR A 75 -11.14 -10.58 -0.67
C THR A 75 -10.38 -9.36 -0.13
N LEU A 76 -9.44 -8.81 -0.90
CA LEU A 76 -8.62 -7.67 -0.50
C LEU A 76 -9.30 -6.36 -0.90
N ARG A 77 -9.70 -5.58 0.10
CA ARG A 77 -10.28 -4.25 -0.14
C ARG A 77 -9.20 -3.30 -0.68
N TYR A 78 -9.56 -2.50 -1.69
CA TYR A 78 -8.70 -1.48 -2.26
C TYR A 78 -9.35 -0.10 -2.13
N SER A 79 -8.56 0.93 -1.80
CA SER A 79 -9.04 2.30 -1.69
C SER A 79 -8.00 3.30 -2.18
N LYS A 80 -8.39 4.12 -3.16
CA LYS A 80 -7.56 5.19 -3.72
C LYS A 80 -7.77 6.50 -2.97
N ILE A 81 -6.68 7.15 -2.56
CA ILE A 81 -6.68 8.54 -2.10
C ILE A 81 -5.63 9.30 -2.90
N LEU A 82 -6.06 9.98 -3.97
CA LEU A 82 -5.17 10.75 -4.84
C LEU A 82 -4.41 11.81 -4.02
N THR A 83 -3.11 11.57 -3.82
CA THR A 83 -2.24 12.44 -3.03
C THR A 83 -1.11 12.94 -3.90
N MET A 84 -1.15 14.24 -4.23
CA MET A 84 -0.14 14.89 -5.08
C MET A 84 1.26 14.75 -4.48
N GLY A 85 2.26 14.61 -5.34
CA GLY A 85 3.66 14.59 -4.89
C GLY A 85 4.10 15.97 -4.43
N HIS A 86 5.09 16.01 -3.52
CA HIS A 86 5.76 17.23 -3.05
C HIS A 86 4.89 18.24 -2.27
N GLU A 87 3.60 17.98 -2.11
CA GLU A 87 2.71 18.76 -1.25
C GLU A 87 2.34 18.00 0.03
N ILE A 88 2.12 18.75 1.11
CA ILE A 88 1.60 18.20 2.36
C ILE A 88 0.14 17.76 2.12
N PRO A 89 -0.23 16.50 2.43
CA PRO A 89 -1.61 16.06 2.32
C PRO A 89 -2.58 16.99 3.04
N ASN A 90 -3.57 17.50 2.30
CA ASN A 90 -4.56 18.44 2.84
C ASN A 90 -5.51 17.75 3.86
N ARG A 91 -6.29 18.58 4.57
CA ARG A 91 -7.23 18.12 5.60
C ARG A 91 -8.22 17.06 5.08
N LYS A 92 -8.70 17.19 3.84
CA LYS A 92 -9.64 16.23 3.23
C LYS A 92 -8.98 14.86 3.06
N THR A 93 -7.74 14.82 2.58
CA THR A 93 -6.94 13.59 2.44
C THR A 93 -6.71 12.92 3.79
N ILE A 94 -6.32 13.69 4.81
CA ILE A 94 -6.10 13.17 6.18
C ILE A 94 -7.39 12.59 6.75
N LEU A 95 -8.52 13.32 6.66
CA LEU A 95 -9.81 12.84 7.15
C LEU A 95 -10.28 11.59 6.43
N ARG A 96 -10.08 11.50 5.11
CA ARG A 96 -10.41 10.31 4.32
C ARG A 96 -9.57 9.11 4.74
N PHE A 97 -8.27 9.30 4.94
CA PHE A 97 -7.38 8.25 5.42
C PHE A 97 -7.84 7.73 6.80
N LYS A 98 -8.05 8.63 7.77
CA LYS A 98 -8.53 8.29 9.12
C LYS A 98 -9.86 7.55 9.09
N TYR A 99 -10.80 7.99 8.24
CA TYR A 99 -12.08 7.31 8.07
C TYR A 99 -11.91 5.87 7.57
N LEU A 100 -11.10 5.64 6.54
CA LEU A 100 -10.87 4.30 5.99
C LEU A 100 -10.21 3.37 7.00
N VAL A 101 -9.20 3.87 7.72
CA VAL A 101 -8.52 3.14 8.79
C VAL A 101 -9.50 2.77 9.90
N LYS A 102 -10.23 3.75 10.44
CA LYS A 102 -11.19 3.51 11.54
C LYS A 102 -12.24 2.48 11.13
N ARG A 103 -12.82 2.65 9.94
CA ARG A 103 -13.82 1.70 9.41
C ARG A 103 -13.24 0.29 9.28
N PHE A 104 -12.05 0.15 8.70
CA PHE A 104 -11.41 -1.15 8.56
C PHE A 104 -11.19 -1.84 9.92
N LEU A 105 -10.65 -1.10 10.90
CA LEU A 105 -10.40 -1.63 12.24
C LEU A 105 -11.69 -2.04 12.96
N THR A 106 -12.76 -1.26 12.82
CA THR A 106 -14.08 -1.61 13.35
C THR A 106 -14.65 -2.87 12.68
N ASP A 107 -14.60 -2.93 11.35
CA ASP A 107 -15.11 -4.06 10.57
C ASP A 107 -14.30 -5.36 10.79
N ASN A 108 -13.04 -5.25 11.26
CA ASN A 108 -12.09 -6.36 11.38
C ASN A 108 -11.56 -6.52 12.82
N LYS A 109 -12.39 -6.22 13.82
CA LYS A 109 -12.03 -6.31 15.25
C LYS A 109 -11.68 -7.73 15.72
N ASP A 110 -12.12 -8.74 14.97
CA ASP A 110 -12.04 -10.17 15.25
C ASP A 110 -10.84 -10.86 14.58
N ASN A 111 -10.04 -10.13 13.82
CA ASN A 111 -8.89 -10.65 13.11
C ASN A 111 -7.69 -9.69 13.14
N ASP A 112 -6.53 -10.14 12.66
CA ASP A 112 -5.29 -9.38 12.68
C ASP A 112 -4.81 -8.95 11.27
N LYS A 113 -5.72 -8.89 10.29
CA LYS A 113 -5.40 -8.48 8.92
C LYS A 113 -4.80 -7.06 8.87
N LEU A 114 -3.81 -6.82 8.03
CA LEU A 114 -3.09 -5.56 7.96
C LEU A 114 -3.73 -4.57 6.98
N ILE A 115 -3.50 -3.29 7.25
CA ILE A 115 -3.70 -2.16 6.35
C ILE A 115 -2.37 -1.91 5.65
N GLY A 116 -2.34 -2.23 4.37
CA GLY A 116 -1.27 -1.90 3.46
C GLY A 116 -1.37 -0.45 2.99
N VAL A 117 -0.32 0.35 3.17
CA VAL A 117 -0.31 1.75 2.70
C VAL A 117 0.89 1.95 1.78
N HIS A 118 0.63 2.47 0.58
CA HIS A 118 1.71 2.79 -0.34
C HIS A 118 1.52 4.13 -1.03
N CYS A 119 2.65 4.71 -1.41
CA CYS A 119 2.74 5.75 -2.42
C CYS A 119 3.66 5.22 -3.54
N THR A 120 4.36 6.08 -4.28
CA THR A 120 5.31 5.60 -5.30
C THR A 120 6.46 4.80 -4.67
N HIS A 121 7.06 5.33 -3.60
CA HIS A 121 8.24 4.74 -2.96
C HIS A 121 7.94 4.12 -1.58
N GLY A 122 6.70 4.27 -1.07
CA GLY A 122 6.33 3.75 0.24
C GLY A 122 6.90 4.52 1.45
N LEU A 123 7.57 5.65 1.22
CA LEU A 123 8.26 6.40 2.27
C LEU A 123 7.51 7.69 2.67
N ASN A 124 7.65 8.78 1.90
CA ASN A 124 7.26 10.13 2.35
C ASN A 124 5.76 10.29 2.66
N ARG A 125 4.89 10.10 1.66
CA ARG A 125 3.43 10.27 1.84
C ARG A 125 2.83 9.19 2.75
N THR A 126 3.36 7.97 2.64
CA THR A 126 2.97 6.85 3.48
C THR A 126 3.28 7.15 4.95
N GLY A 127 4.53 7.50 5.27
CA GLY A 127 4.95 7.83 6.62
C GLY A 127 4.19 9.03 7.19
N TYR A 128 4.00 10.09 6.39
CA TYR A 128 3.24 11.26 6.84
C TYR A 128 1.81 10.90 7.26
N LEU A 129 1.06 10.14 6.46
CA LEU A 129 -0.32 9.79 6.78
C LEU A 129 -0.44 8.75 7.90
N VAL A 130 0.52 7.83 8.02
CA VAL A 130 0.51 6.84 9.09
C VAL A 130 0.83 7.48 10.45
N CYS A 131 1.68 8.50 10.49
CA CYS A 131 2.09 9.17 11.73
C CYS A 131 1.19 10.34 12.17
N ARG A 132 0.11 10.68 11.45
CA ARG A 132 -0.70 11.90 11.66
C ARG A 132 -2.17 11.65 11.98
#